data_AF-A0A4Y2NSZ2-F1
#
_entry.id   AF-A0A4Y2NSZ2-F1
#
_cell.length_a   1.000
_cell.length_b   1.000
_cell.length_c   1.000
_cell.angle_alpha   90.00
_cell.angle_beta   90.00
_cell.angle_gamma   90.00
#
_symmetry.space_group_name_H-M   'P 1'
#
loop_
_entity.id
_entity.type
_entity.pdbx_description
1 polymer ?
#
loop_
_entity_poly.entity_id
_entity_poly.type
_entity_poly.pdbx_seq_one_letter_code
_entity_poly.pdbx_strand_id
1 'polypeptide(L)'
;MLNNSSIGLTRFNIVLEVLHNANRITETVAERAKDQYVSFCSVVKERYQDEFENFLSDECNLELNNFYYGLLSKEKKWEDLWQVVKLCFIFSYGNASVERGFSVNKTMLVENLKEQSLINQRRAYDGIKSLGGVENVSITKRMLLAIRSARHWYRADLMRKKEYLDKKTSKTQEKRKLENELQQLYNQKKKIRLEKEKEETEFEEKIQILEEKRKSLL
;
A
#
# COMPACT_ATOMS: atom_id res chain seq x y z
N MET A 1 20.41 15.49 -26.01
CA MET A 1 21.70 15.62 -25.30
C MET A 1 22.88 16.04 -26.19
N LEU A 2 22.74 16.08 -27.52
CA LEU A 2 23.86 16.31 -28.45
C LEU A 2 24.28 17.79 -28.64
N ASN A 3 23.41 18.74 -28.30
CA ASN A 3 23.65 20.18 -28.53
C ASN A 3 24.47 20.89 -27.44
N ASN A 4 24.81 20.22 -26.33
CA ASN A 4 25.55 20.80 -25.20
C ASN A 4 26.73 19.91 -24.79
N SER A 5 27.59 19.59 -25.76
CA SER A 5 28.79 18.73 -25.56
C SER A 5 29.67 19.21 -24.40
N SER A 6 29.73 20.52 -24.15
CA SER A 6 30.48 21.11 -23.03
C SER A 6 29.84 20.80 -21.67
N ILE A 7 28.51 20.92 -21.55
CA ILE A 7 27.80 20.67 -20.29
C ILE A 7 27.85 19.19 -19.92
N GLY A 8 27.73 18.28 -20.89
CA GLY A 8 27.85 16.84 -20.66
C GLY A 8 29.21 16.46 -20.09
N LEU A 9 30.28 16.97 -20.69
CA LEU A 9 31.65 16.75 -20.21
C LEU A 9 31.88 17.37 -18.82
N THR A 10 31.39 18.59 -18.57
CA THR A 10 31.49 19.22 -17.25
C THR A 10 30.81 18.40 -16.17
N ARG A 11 29.59 17.90 -16.44
CA ARG A 11 28.86 17.02 -15.50
C ARG A 11 29.59 15.71 -15.28
N PHE A 12 30.15 15.11 -16.33
CA PHE A 12 30.91 13.88 -16.21
C PHE A 12 32.17 14.07 -15.36
N ASN A 13 32.90 15.19 -15.54
CA ASN A 13 34.06 15.51 -14.70
C ASN A 13 33.68 15.64 -13.22
N ILE A 14 32.55 16.27 -12.90
CA ILE A 14 32.05 16.35 -11.51
C ILE A 14 31.80 14.95 -10.95
N VAL A 15 31.21 14.04 -11.73
CA VAL A 15 30.97 12.65 -11.30
C VAL A 15 32.29 11.93 -11.03
N LEU A 16 33.28 12.08 -11.91
CA LEU A 16 34.61 11.48 -11.71
C LEU A 16 35.29 12.00 -10.45
N GLU A 17 35.23 13.32 -10.22
CA GLU A 17 35.81 13.95 -9.02
C GLU A 17 35.13 13.43 -7.75
N VAL A 18 33.80 13.36 -7.73
CA VAL A 18 33.03 12.82 -6.59
C VAL A 18 33.38 11.35 -6.34
N LEU A 19 33.48 10.53 -7.39
CA LEU A 19 33.81 9.12 -7.26
C LEU A 19 35.25 8.90 -6.79
N HIS A 20 36.19 9.72 -7.27
CA HIS A 20 37.58 9.70 -6.84
C HIS A 20 37.70 10.10 -5.36
N ASN A 21 37.09 11.21 -4.97
CA ASN A 21 37.09 11.69 -3.59
C ASN A 21 36.44 10.70 -2.61
N ALA A 22 35.48 9.91 -3.10
CA ALA A 22 34.85 8.82 -2.34
C ALA A 22 35.65 7.50 -2.37
N ASN A 23 36.86 7.48 -2.91
CA ASN A 23 37.71 6.30 -3.09
C ASN A 23 37.03 5.14 -3.83
N ARG A 24 36.12 5.46 -4.77
CA ARG A 24 35.40 4.45 -5.58
C ARG A 24 36.10 4.12 -6.89
N ILE A 25 36.95 5.02 -7.39
CA ILE A 25 37.79 4.85 -8.58
C ILE A 25 39.18 5.42 -8.31
N THR A 26 40.20 4.91 -9.00
CA THR A 26 41.56 5.47 -8.96
C THR A 26 41.68 6.66 -9.91
N GLU A 27 42.67 7.53 -9.66
CA GLU A 27 43.01 8.65 -10.56
C GLU A 27 43.24 8.18 -12.00
N THR A 28 43.97 7.06 -12.17
CA THR A 28 44.23 6.44 -13.48
C THR A 28 42.98 5.93 -14.19
N VAL A 29 41.94 5.53 -13.46
CA VAL A 29 40.65 5.13 -14.04
C VAL A 29 39.83 6.37 -14.38
N ALA A 30 39.88 7.42 -13.57
CA ALA A 30 39.18 8.68 -13.83
C ALA A 30 39.68 9.35 -15.11
N GLU A 31 41.01 9.44 -15.31
CA GLU A 31 41.59 10.00 -16.53
C GLU A 31 41.22 9.18 -17.77
N ARG A 32 41.40 7.85 -17.72
CA ARG A 32 41.06 6.97 -18.85
C ARG A 32 39.56 6.99 -19.16
N ALA A 33 38.70 7.04 -18.16
CA ALA A 33 37.25 7.14 -18.35
C ALA A 33 36.86 8.48 -19.00
N LYS A 34 37.56 9.58 -18.69
CA LYS A 34 37.34 10.89 -19.31
C LYS A 34 37.69 10.88 -20.80
N ASP A 35 38.84 10.33 -21.16
CA ASP A 35 39.27 10.22 -22.56
C ASP A 35 38.34 9.29 -23.37
N GLN A 36 37.93 8.18 -22.75
CA GLN A 36 36.93 7.27 -23.30
C GLN A 36 35.58 7.95 -23.48
N TYR A 37 35.14 8.78 -22.54
CA TYR A 37 33.87 9.51 -22.64
C TYR A 37 33.87 10.48 -23.84
N VAL A 38 34.92 11.28 -24.01
CA VAL A 38 35.05 12.21 -25.14
C VAL A 38 35.02 11.45 -26.46
N SER A 39 35.79 10.36 -26.56
CA SER A 39 35.84 9.49 -27.74
C SER A 39 34.49 8.84 -28.03
N PHE A 40 33.78 8.39 -27.00
CA PHE A 40 32.45 7.79 -27.11
C PHE A 40 31.42 8.81 -27.60
N CYS A 41 31.45 10.05 -27.10
CA CYS A 41 30.55 11.12 -27.57
C CYS A 41 30.71 11.40 -29.07
N SER A 42 31.94 11.32 -29.61
CA SER A 42 32.19 11.45 -31.06
C SER A 42 31.57 10.27 -31.82
N VAL A 43 31.78 9.04 -31.35
CA VAL A 43 31.20 7.83 -31.97
C VAL A 43 29.67 7.85 -31.93
N VAL A 44 29.07 8.35 -30.86
CA VAL A 44 27.61 8.47 -30.74
C VAL A 44 27.05 9.45 -31.78
N LYS A 45 27.71 10.59 -32.00
CA LYS A 45 27.31 11.56 -33.03
C LYS A 45 27.39 10.98 -34.44
N GLU A 46 28.40 10.16 -34.72
CA GLU A 46 28.63 9.62 -36.06
C GLU A 46 27.78 8.38 -36.37
N ARG A 47 27.53 7.52 -35.37
CA ARG A 47 27.04 6.15 -35.62
C ARG A 47 25.77 5.78 -34.88
N TYR A 48 25.50 6.40 -33.73
CA TYR A 48 24.40 6.01 -32.85
C TYR A 48 23.38 7.13 -32.63
N GLN A 49 23.42 8.20 -33.43
CA GLN A 49 22.51 9.34 -33.26
C GLN A 49 21.05 8.90 -33.34
N ASP A 50 20.69 8.11 -34.35
CA ASP A 50 19.33 7.59 -34.53
C ASP A 50 18.92 6.66 -33.38
N GLU A 51 19.83 5.83 -32.85
CA GLU A 51 19.54 4.96 -31.70
C GLU A 51 19.25 5.76 -30.43
N PHE A 52 19.97 6.88 -30.21
CA PHE A 52 19.72 7.77 -29.09
C PHE A 52 18.43 8.58 -29.26
N GLU A 53 18.10 9.01 -30.48
CA GLU A 53 16.83 9.69 -30.77
C GLU A 53 15.64 8.74 -30.59
N ASN A 54 15.75 7.50 -31.07
CA ASN A 54 14.75 6.45 -30.85
C ASN A 54 14.62 6.09 -29.37
N PHE A 55 15.72 6.06 -28.61
CA PHE A 55 15.67 5.84 -27.16
C PHE A 55 14.95 6.95 -26.39
N LEU A 56 15.01 8.19 -26.88
CA LEU A 56 14.34 9.33 -26.27
C LEU A 56 12.87 9.47 -26.68
N SER A 57 12.39 8.65 -27.63
CA SER A 57 10.99 8.60 -28.02
C SER A 57 10.12 7.98 -26.93
N ASP A 58 8.89 8.49 -26.77
CA ASP A 58 7.89 7.97 -25.82
C ASP A 58 7.49 6.51 -26.10
N GLU A 59 7.82 5.98 -27.28
CA GLU A 59 7.55 4.59 -27.69
C GLU A 59 8.62 3.59 -27.22
N CYS A 60 9.75 4.07 -26.68
CA CYS A 60 10.86 3.20 -26.30
C CYS A 60 10.68 2.59 -24.92
N ASN A 61 10.54 1.26 -24.88
CA ASN A 61 10.42 0.48 -23.63
C ASN A 61 11.77 -0.04 -23.10
N LEU A 62 12.90 0.41 -23.64
CA LEU A 62 14.23 -0.04 -23.20
C LEU A 62 14.61 0.62 -21.88
N GLU A 63 15.02 -0.18 -20.90
CA GLU A 63 15.61 0.34 -19.67
C GLU A 63 16.99 0.96 -19.95
N LEU A 64 17.27 2.10 -19.31
CA LEU A 64 18.53 2.84 -19.44
C LEU A 64 19.78 1.94 -19.29
N ASN A 65 19.75 1.03 -18.32
CA ASN A 65 20.86 0.12 -18.05
C ASN A 65 21.10 -0.85 -19.22
N ASN A 66 20.04 -1.40 -19.81
CA ASN A 66 20.13 -2.32 -20.94
C ASN A 66 20.62 -1.61 -22.20
N PHE A 67 20.17 -0.37 -22.43
CA PHE A 67 20.64 0.46 -23.53
C PHE A 67 22.15 0.70 -23.46
N TYR A 68 22.66 1.21 -22.34
CA TYR A 68 24.11 1.46 -22.19
C TYR A 68 24.94 0.17 -22.10
N TYR A 69 24.39 -0.93 -21.57
CA TYR A 69 25.05 -2.23 -21.60
C TYR A 69 25.31 -2.70 -23.04
N GLY A 70 24.32 -2.54 -23.93
CA GLY A 70 24.44 -2.91 -25.34
C GLY A 70 25.52 -2.15 -26.10
N LEU A 71 25.80 -0.91 -25.70
CA LEU A 71 26.77 0.00 -26.33
C LEU A 71 28.19 -0.13 -25.73
N LEU A 72 28.30 -0.11 -24.40
CA LEU A 72 29.59 0.02 -23.71
C LEU A 72 30.19 -1.33 -23.30
N SER A 73 29.37 -2.36 -23.07
CA SER A 73 29.89 -3.63 -22.52
C SER A 73 30.58 -4.52 -23.55
N LYS A 74 30.40 -4.25 -24.86
CA LYS A 74 30.89 -5.13 -25.93
C LYS A 74 32.35 -4.86 -26.31
N GLU A 75 32.82 -3.63 -26.14
CA GLU A 75 34.15 -3.22 -26.59
C GLU A 75 35.05 -2.91 -25.39
N LYS A 76 36.21 -3.58 -25.33
CA LYS A 76 37.19 -3.37 -24.26
C LYS A 76 37.73 -1.92 -24.22
N LYS A 77 37.62 -1.19 -25.32
CA LYS A 77 38.03 0.21 -25.42
C LYS A 77 37.23 1.15 -24.51
N TRP A 78 36.08 0.70 -23.99
CA TRP A 78 35.23 1.47 -23.07
C TRP A 78 35.22 0.92 -21.64
N GLU A 79 36.18 0.08 -21.27
CA GLU A 79 36.14 -0.65 -19.99
C GLU A 79 36.09 0.26 -18.75
N ASP A 80 36.94 1.30 -18.72
CA ASP A 80 37.01 2.25 -17.60
C ASP A 80 35.76 3.15 -17.55
N LEU A 81 35.29 3.61 -18.71
CA LEU A 81 34.03 4.36 -18.83
C LEU A 81 32.83 3.51 -18.36
N TRP A 82 32.78 2.24 -18.78
CA TRP A 82 31.73 1.32 -18.37
C TRP A 82 31.77 1.04 -16.87
N GLN A 83 32.95 0.99 -16.26
CA GLN A 83 33.10 0.88 -14.81
C GLN A 83 32.45 2.08 -14.08
N VAL A 84 32.70 3.30 -14.55
CA VAL A 84 32.09 4.51 -13.97
C VAL A 84 30.57 4.50 -14.16
N VAL A 85 30.08 4.15 -15.35
CA VAL A 85 28.63 4.07 -15.64
C VAL A 85 27.94 3.02 -14.76
N LYS A 86 28.58 1.86 -14.52
CA LYS A 86 28.07 0.84 -13.59
C LYS A 86 27.89 1.40 -12.17
N LEU A 87 28.87 2.15 -11.67
CA LEU A 87 28.77 2.81 -10.36
C LEU A 87 27.59 3.80 -10.31
N CYS A 88 27.38 4.55 -11.39
CA CYS A 88 26.24 5.46 -11.51
C CYS A 88 24.89 4.74 -11.44
N PHE A 89 24.76 3.55 -12.03
CA PHE A 89 23.53 2.76 -11.98
C PHE A 89 23.28 2.07 -10.64
N ILE A 90 24.34 1.86 -9.84
CA ILE A 90 24.24 1.22 -8.52
C ILE A 90 23.91 2.25 -7.43
N PHE A 91 24.07 3.55 -7.69
CA PHE A 91 23.62 4.57 -6.75
C PHE A 91 22.13 4.40 -6.48
N SER A 92 21.82 3.96 -5.25
CA SER A 92 20.45 3.83 -4.81
C SER A 92 19.84 5.22 -4.77
N TYR A 93 18.98 5.52 -5.73
CA TYR A 93 17.97 6.53 -5.54
C TYR A 93 17.14 6.06 -4.35
N GLY A 94 17.29 6.70 -3.19
CA GLY A 94 16.62 6.31 -1.94
C GLY A 94 15.11 6.14 -2.09
N ASN A 95 14.52 6.71 -3.14
CA ASN A 95 13.10 6.60 -3.48
C ASN A 95 12.79 5.86 -4.79
N ALA A 96 13.72 5.48 -5.67
CA ALA A 96 13.33 4.92 -6.98
C ALA A 96 12.62 3.57 -6.89
N SER A 97 12.96 2.72 -5.92
CA SER A 97 12.22 1.47 -5.71
C SER A 97 10.80 1.73 -5.19
N VAL A 98 10.62 2.76 -4.37
CA VAL A 98 9.33 3.18 -3.80
C VAL A 98 8.48 3.87 -4.87
N GLU A 99 9.07 4.76 -5.67
CA GLU A 99 8.45 5.46 -6.80
C GLU A 99 8.09 4.51 -7.94
N ARG A 100 8.93 3.51 -8.23
CA ARG A 100 8.57 2.41 -9.15
C ARG A 100 7.37 1.64 -8.62
N GLY A 101 7.30 1.40 -7.31
CA GLY A 101 6.12 0.87 -6.64
C GLY A 101 4.88 1.75 -6.83
N PHE A 102 5.01 3.08 -6.69
CA PHE A 102 3.92 4.02 -6.90
C PHE A 102 3.45 4.09 -8.36
N SER A 103 4.35 4.05 -9.34
CA SER A 103 4.00 4.05 -10.77
C SER A 103 3.22 2.78 -11.15
N VAL A 104 3.69 1.60 -10.71
CA VAL A 104 2.97 0.33 -10.90
C VAL A 104 1.63 0.37 -10.17
N ASN A 105 1.57 0.92 -8.96
CA ASN A 105 0.32 1.04 -8.22
C ASN A 105 -0.66 2.00 -8.90
N LYS A 106 -0.19 3.10 -9.49
CA LYS A 106 -1.03 4.08 -10.19
C LYS A 106 -1.81 3.44 -11.33
N THR A 107 -1.21 2.49 -12.06
CA THR A 107 -1.93 1.74 -13.11
C THR A 107 -2.96 0.74 -12.57
N MET A 108 -2.86 0.33 -11.29
CA MET A 108 -3.77 -0.66 -10.68
C MET A 108 -4.87 -0.02 -9.82
N LEU A 109 -4.65 1.21 -9.35
CA LEU A 109 -5.57 1.92 -8.47
C LEU A 109 -6.72 2.51 -9.31
N VAL A 110 -7.93 2.07 -9.00
CA VAL A 110 -9.18 2.63 -9.54
C VAL A 110 -9.95 3.28 -8.39
N GLU A 111 -10.62 4.41 -8.65
CA GLU A 111 -11.45 5.08 -7.65
C GLU A 111 -12.53 4.13 -7.11
N ASN A 112 -12.81 4.23 -5.81
CA ASN A 112 -13.80 3.39 -5.09
C ASN A 112 -13.49 1.88 -5.03
N LEU A 113 -12.23 1.48 -5.25
CA LEU A 113 -11.83 0.09 -5.09
C LEU A 113 -11.75 -0.30 -3.61
N LYS A 114 -12.40 -1.41 -3.23
CA LYS A 114 -12.24 -1.98 -1.88
C LYS A 114 -10.87 -2.63 -1.74
N GLU A 115 -10.31 -2.59 -0.54
CA GLU A 115 -9.00 -3.19 -0.20
C GLU A 115 -8.88 -4.64 -0.67
N GLN A 116 -9.91 -5.47 -0.40
CA GLN A 116 -9.92 -6.87 -0.85
C GLN A 116 -9.87 -7.02 -2.37
N SER A 117 -10.52 -6.11 -3.11
CA SER A 117 -10.44 -6.10 -4.57
C SER A 117 -9.03 -5.74 -5.04
N LEU A 118 -8.39 -4.76 -4.40
CA LEU A 118 -7.02 -4.34 -4.69
C LEU A 118 -6.02 -5.48 -4.44
N ILE A 119 -6.12 -6.17 -3.29
CA ILE A 119 -5.25 -7.31 -2.95
C ILE A 119 -5.37 -8.42 -4.00
N ASN A 120 -6.61 -8.75 -4.41
CA ASN A 120 -6.83 -9.80 -5.41
C ASN A 120 -6.33 -9.39 -6.80
N GLN A 121 -6.52 -8.12 -7.19
CA GLN A 121 -5.98 -7.60 -8.44
C GLN A 121 -4.44 -7.63 -8.44
N ARG A 122 -3.82 -7.33 -7.30
CA ARG A 122 -2.36 -7.41 -7.14
C ARG A 122 -1.84 -8.84 -7.28
N ARG A 123 -2.48 -9.79 -6.62
CA ARG A 123 -2.14 -11.23 -6.76
C ARG A 123 -2.22 -11.70 -8.21
N ALA A 124 -3.25 -11.27 -8.95
CA ALA A 124 -3.39 -11.62 -10.36
C ALA A 124 -2.26 -11.00 -11.20
N TYR A 125 -1.99 -9.71 -11.02
CA TYR A 125 -0.91 -9.01 -11.73
C TYR A 125 0.46 -9.63 -11.48
N ASP A 126 0.82 -9.88 -10.22
CA ASP A 126 2.11 -10.45 -9.85
C ASP A 126 2.25 -11.88 -10.41
N GLY A 127 1.17 -12.66 -10.43
CA GLY A 127 1.13 -13.99 -11.04
C GLY A 127 1.29 -13.99 -12.56
N ILE A 128 0.71 -13.01 -13.26
CA ILE A 128 0.90 -12.85 -14.72
C ILE A 128 2.33 -12.40 -15.01
N LYS A 129 2.85 -11.48 -14.20
CA LYS A 129 4.20 -10.94 -14.36
C LYS A 129 5.27 -12.01 -14.15
N SER A 130 5.09 -12.90 -13.16
CA SER A 130 6.03 -14.00 -12.91
C SER A 130 6.07 -15.03 -14.05
N LEU A 131 4.98 -15.15 -14.83
CA LEU A 131 4.92 -15.97 -16.04
C LEU A 131 5.51 -15.28 -17.27
N GLY A 132 6.01 -14.04 -17.15
CA GLY A 132 6.62 -13.30 -18.25
C GLY A 132 5.61 -12.61 -19.18
N GLY A 133 4.35 -12.46 -18.77
CA GLY A 133 3.33 -11.74 -19.52
C GLY A 133 2.03 -12.54 -19.72
N VAL A 134 1.02 -11.86 -20.27
CA VAL A 134 -0.32 -12.44 -20.46
C VAL A 134 -0.33 -13.58 -21.48
N GLU A 135 0.54 -13.52 -22.49
CA GLU A 135 0.65 -14.53 -23.56
C GLU A 135 1.06 -15.91 -23.02
N ASN A 136 1.82 -15.93 -21.91
CA ASN A 136 2.31 -17.16 -21.30
C ASN A 136 1.31 -17.78 -20.30
N VAL A 137 0.14 -17.18 -20.11
CA VAL A 137 -0.87 -17.67 -19.17
C VAL A 137 -1.77 -18.70 -19.85
N SER A 138 -1.57 -19.98 -19.53
CA SER A 138 -2.44 -21.05 -20.01
C SER A 138 -3.85 -20.94 -19.41
N ILE A 139 -4.88 -20.84 -20.25
CA ILE A 139 -6.28 -20.77 -19.80
C ILE A 139 -6.74 -22.17 -19.36
N THR A 140 -6.93 -22.37 -18.06
CA THR A 140 -7.39 -23.64 -17.51
C THR A 140 -8.92 -23.73 -17.44
N LYS A 141 -9.46 -24.96 -17.50
CA LYS A 141 -10.92 -25.20 -17.32
C LYS A 141 -11.46 -24.65 -15.99
N ARG A 142 -10.62 -24.64 -14.93
CA ARG A 142 -10.98 -24.09 -13.62
C ARG A 142 -11.22 -22.58 -13.67
N MET A 143 -10.40 -21.84 -14.43
CA MET A 143 -10.59 -20.39 -14.62
C MET A 143 -11.90 -20.10 -15.35
N LEU A 144 -12.21 -20.86 -16.40
CA LEU A 144 -13.47 -20.73 -17.13
C LEU A 144 -14.69 -20.99 -16.24
N LEU A 145 -14.62 -22.03 -15.39
CA LEU A 145 -15.68 -22.34 -14.44
C LEU A 145 -15.84 -21.22 -13.39
N ALA A 146 -14.73 -20.73 -12.84
CA ALA A 146 -14.75 -19.64 -11.87
C ALA A 146 -15.39 -18.36 -12.44
N ILE A 147 -15.08 -18.00 -13.69
CA ILE A 147 -15.69 -16.85 -14.37
C ILE A 147 -17.20 -17.05 -14.54
N ARG A 148 -17.63 -18.23 -15.00
CA ARG A 148 -19.07 -18.54 -15.16
C ARG A 148 -19.82 -18.46 -13.84
N SER A 149 -19.20 -18.90 -12.73
CA SER A 149 -19.80 -18.88 -11.40
C SER A 149 -19.65 -17.55 -10.65
N ALA A 150 -18.84 -16.61 -11.14
CA ALA A 150 -18.50 -15.37 -10.43
C ALA A 150 -19.74 -14.55 -10.04
N ARG A 151 -20.71 -14.43 -10.95
CA ARG A 151 -21.96 -13.69 -10.69
C ARG A 151 -22.81 -14.35 -9.59
N HIS A 152 -22.84 -15.68 -9.57
CA HIS A 152 -23.55 -16.43 -8.54
C HIS A 152 -22.87 -16.24 -7.17
N TRP A 153 -21.54 -16.38 -7.10
CA TRP A 153 -20.79 -16.15 -5.86
C TRP A 153 -20.94 -14.74 -5.33
N TYR A 154 -20.94 -13.74 -6.21
CA TYR A 154 -21.19 -12.35 -5.83
C TYR A 154 -22.57 -12.16 -5.18
N ARG A 155 -23.63 -12.69 -5.81
CA ARG A 155 -24.98 -12.63 -5.24
C ARG A 155 -25.09 -13.36 -3.90
N ALA A 156 -24.48 -14.54 -3.79
CA ALA A 156 -24.45 -15.30 -2.54
C ALA A 156 -23.69 -14.57 -1.42
N ASP A 157 -22.60 -13.87 -1.75
CA ASP A 157 -21.87 -13.02 -0.80
C ASP A 157 -22.71 -11.81 -0.34
N LEU A 158 -23.43 -11.15 -1.26
CA LEU A 158 -24.35 -10.07 -0.90
C LEU A 158 -25.48 -10.53 0.02
N MET A 159 -26.08 -11.69 -0.26
CA MET A 159 -27.11 -12.28 0.62
C MET A 159 -26.56 -12.58 2.01
N ARG A 160 -25.40 -13.23 2.10
CA ARG A 160 -24.75 -13.51 3.40
C ARG A 160 -24.46 -12.24 4.19
N LYS A 161 -24.00 -11.18 3.53
CA LYS A 161 -23.77 -9.87 4.18
C LYS A 161 -25.06 -9.25 4.70
N LYS A 162 -26.14 -9.32 3.93
CA LYS A 162 -27.45 -8.84 4.36
C LYS A 162 -27.96 -9.61 5.58
N GLU A 163 -27.94 -10.94 5.51
CA GLU A 163 -28.36 -11.80 6.63
C GLU A 163 -27.54 -11.56 7.90
N TYR A 164 -26.23 -11.33 7.77
CA TYR A 164 -25.37 -11.01 8.90
C TYR A 164 -25.76 -9.67 9.55
N LEU A 165 -26.03 -8.65 8.74
CA LEU A 165 -26.47 -7.35 9.24
C LEU A 165 -27.83 -7.45 9.92
N ASP A 166 -28.79 -8.16 9.32
CA ASP A 166 -30.13 -8.37 9.87
C ASP A 166 -30.08 -9.12 11.21
N LYS A 167 -29.23 -10.14 11.32
CA LYS A 167 -29.01 -10.84 12.60
C LYS A 167 -28.38 -9.92 13.65
N LYS A 168 -27.46 -9.05 13.26
CA LYS A 168 -26.79 -8.12 14.17
C LYS A 168 -27.76 -7.04 14.67
N THR A 169 -28.61 -6.50 13.80
CA THR A 169 -29.62 -5.51 14.18
C THR A 169 -30.68 -6.13 15.09
N SER A 170 -31.17 -7.32 14.76
CA SER A 170 -32.12 -8.07 15.60
C SER A 170 -31.56 -8.33 17.01
N LYS A 171 -30.34 -8.86 17.13
CA LYS A 171 -29.67 -9.05 18.45
C LYS A 171 -29.52 -7.75 19.24
N THR A 172 -29.21 -6.65 18.54
CA THR A 172 -29.08 -5.33 19.18
C THR A 172 -30.42 -4.82 19.70
N GLN A 173 -31.50 -5.04 18.94
CA GLN A 173 -32.86 -4.69 19.36
C GLN A 173 -33.32 -5.53 20.54
N GLU A 174 -33.07 -6.84 20.53
CA GLU A 174 -33.39 -7.74 21.66
C GLU A 174 -32.65 -7.33 22.92
N LYS A 175 -31.34 -7.02 22.82
CA LYS A 175 -30.57 -6.53 23.96
C LYS A 175 -31.16 -5.25 24.56
N ARG A 176 -31.55 -4.30 23.72
CA ARG A 176 -32.21 -3.05 24.17
C ARG A 176 -33.56 -3.30 24.85
N LYS A 177 -34.36 -4.26 24.35
CA LYS A 177 -35.63 -4.64 24.99
C LYS A 177 -35.40 -5.21 26.39
N LEU A 178 -34.45 -6.14 26.53
CA LEU A 178 -34.08 -6.73 27.81
C LEU A 178 -33.53 -5.70 28.80
N GLU A 179 -32.69 -4.77 28.34
CA GLU A 179 -32.18 -3.67 29.17
C GLU A 179 -33.32 -2.77 29.68
N ASN A 180 -34.28 -2.43 28.81
CA ASN A 180 -35.45 -1.65 29.20
C ASN A 180 -36.34 -2.39 30.22
N GLU A 181 -36.60 -3.68 30.01
CA GLU A 181 -37.38 -4.51 30.93
C GLU A 181 -36.69 -4.62 32.30
N LEU A 182 -35.37 -4.86 32.32
CA LEU A 182 -34.59 -4.87 33.55
C LEU A 182 -34.69 -3.54 34.30
N GLN A 183 -34.58 -2.42 33.58
CA GLN A 183 -34.67 -1.09 34.18
C GLN A 183 -36.06 -0.80 34.74
N GLN A 184 -37.12 -1.25 34.06
CA GLN A 184 -38.49 -1.19 34.59
C GLN A 184 -38.63 -1.99 35.89
N LEU A 185 -38.11 -3.22 35.94
CA LEU A 185 -38.16 -4.06 37.14
C LEU A 185 -37.35 -3.45 38.30
N TYR A 186 -36.16 -2.89 38.04
CA TYR A 186 -35.39 -2.18 39.07
C TYR A 186 -36.16 -0.98 39.63
N ASN A 187 -36.82 -0.21 38.77
CA ASN A 187 -37.62 0.93 39.19
C ASN A 187 -38.85 0.49 40.01
N GLN A 188 -39.53 -0.58 39.61
CA GLN A 188 -40.65 -1.15 40.38
C GLN A 188 -40.18 -1.65 41.74
N LYS A 189 -39.08 -2.40 41.80
CA LYS A 189 -38.48 -2.87 43.06
C LYS A 189 -38.14 -1.71 44.00
N LYS A 190 -37.59 -0.62 43.45
CA LYS A 190 -37.27 0.59 44.23
C LYS A 190 -38.52 1.26 44.79
N LYS A 191 -39.59 1.37 44.00
CA LYS A 191 -40.89 1.91 44.48
C LYS A 191 -41.46 1.09 45.63
N ILE A 192 -41.50 -0.24 45.49
CA ILE A 192 -42.01 -1.14 46.54
C ILE A 192 -41.18 -1.00 47.83
N ARG A 193 -39.86 -0.85 47.74
CA ARG A 193 -39.01 -0.61 48.93
C ARG A 193 -39.38 0.68 49.64
N LEU A 194 -39.53 1.77 48.89
CA LEU A 194 -39.93 3.07 49.44
C LEU A 194 -41.32 3.03 50.08
N GLU A 195 -42.26 2.29 49.50
CA GLU A 195 -43.59 2.09 50.08
C GLU A 195 -43.51 1.30 51.39
N LYS A 196 -42.74 0.21 51.43
CA LYS A 196 -42.51 -0.57 52.67
C LYS A 196 -41.86 0.26 53.78
N GLU A 197 -40.83 1.03 53.46
CA GLU A 197 -40.16 1.91 54.44
C GLU A 197 -41.14 2.94 55.03
N LYS A 198 -42.04 3.50 54.20
CA LYS A 198 -43.09 4.40 54.69
C LYS A 198 -44.08 3.69 55.61
N GLU A 199 -44.57 2.52 55.20
CA GLU A 199 -45.49 1.73 56.02
C GLU A 199 -44.84 1.34 57.36
N GLU A 200 -43.56 0.95 57.36
CA GLU A 200 -42.80 0.67 58.58
C GLU A 200 -42.74 1.89 59.50
N THR A 201 -42.42 3.08 58.98
CA THR A 201 -42.42 4.32 59.80
C THR A 201 -43.80 4.65 60.36
N GLU A 202 -44.87 4.45 59.59
CA GLU A 202 -46.24 4.67 60.07
C GLU A 202 -46.63 3.67 61.19
N PHE A 203 -46.17 2.42 61.10
CA PHE A 203 -46.39 1.43 62.15
C PHE A 203 -45.58 1.75 63.41
N GLU A 204 -44.32 2.18 63.28
CA GLU A 204 -43.49 2.60 64.41
C GLU A 204 -44.11 3.80 65.15
N GLU A 205 -44.58 4.82 64.41
CA GLU A 205 -45.28 5.97 65.00
C GLU A 205 -46.54 5.53 65.77
N LYS A 206 -47.35 4.64 65.21
CA LYS A 206 -48.55 4.10 65.88
C LYS A 206 -48.20 3.31 67.13
N ILE A 207 -47.15 2.50 67.09
CA ILE A 207 -46.66 1.73 68.25
C ILE A 207 -46.22 2.71 69.35
N GLN A 208 -45.43 3.73 69.00
CA GLN A 208 -44.94 4.72 69.96
C GLN A 208 -46.08 5.49 70.65
N ILE A 209 -47.09 5.93 69.89
CA ILE A 209 -48.29 6.58 70.46
C ILE A 209 -49.02 5.66 71.44
N LEU A 210 -49.16 4.37 71.10
CA LEU A 210 -49.81 3.39 71.97
C LEU A 210 -48.98 3.09 73.23
N GLU A 211 -47.66 3.03 73.12
CA GLU A 211 -46.76 2.87 74.26
C GLU A 211 -46.79 4.06 75.21
N GLU A 212 -46.81 5.29 74.68
CA GLU A 212 -46.95 6.52 75.46
C GLU A 212 -48.30 6.56 76.20
N LYS A 213 -49.40 6.24 75.50
CA LYS A 213 -50.72 6.10 76.15
C LYS A 213 -50.71 5.03 77.24
N ARG A 214 -50.09 3.87 77.00
CA ARG A 214 -49.97 2.80 77.99
C ARG A 214 -49.20 3.28 79.23
N LYS A 215 -48.11 4.04 79.07
CA LYS A 215 -47.35 4.62 80.19
C LYS A 215 -48.16 5.65 80.98
N SER A 216 -49.03 6.43 80.34
CA SER A 216 -49.88 7.41 81.04
C SER A 216 -51.02 6.80 81.87
N LEU A 217 -51.33 5.52 81.67
CA LEU A 217 -52.40 4.79 82.36
C LEU A 217 -51.89 3.92 83.52
N LEU A 218 -50.57 3.84 83.72
CA LEU A 218 -49.88 3.16 84.82
C LEU A 218 -49.32 4.19 85.80
#